data_AF-A0A5N7B7M3-F1
#
_entry.id   AF-A0A5N7B7M3-F1
#
_cell.length_a   1.000
_cell.length_b   1.000
_cell.length_c   1.000
_cell.angle_alpha   90.00
_cell.angle_beta   90.00
_cell.angle_gamma   90.00
#
_symmetry.space_group_name_H-M   'P 1'
#
loop_
_entity.id
_entity.type
_entity.pdbx_description
1 polymer ?
#
loop_
_entity_poly.entity_id
_entity_poly.type
_entity_poly.pdbx_seq_one_letter_code
_entity_poly.pdbx_strand_id
1 'polypeptide(L)'
;MEATGRSVVMIHYAGHGIPNNLNELTLVSQTGKKISASRFLSDITTETNMPLNASVDIIVILDCCYSFLSLRQPNSESRIVEILTAGGKPDPIAFSPGARLSFTAKLLVNIRTRAQKGDKFVEIAEMMDTIKQASPVKKPCYAAKLGMGSITLPLSPISPAYVPVTRSPGLLATFSLHVSETF
;
A
#
# COMPACT_ATOMS: atom_id res chain seq x y z
N MET A 1 18.28 -24.89 -8.43
CA MET A 1 18.69 -24.27 -7.15
C MET A 1 17.43 -23.71 -6.53
N GLU A 2 16.96 -24.30 -5.43
CA GLU A 2 15.91 -23.68 -4.62
C GLU A 2 16.55 -22.51 -3.86
N ALA A 3 15.91 -21.34 -3.90
CA ALA A 3 16.34 -20.22 -3.08
C ALA A 3 16.07 -20.59 -1.61
N THR A 4 17.11 -20.57 -0.78
CA THR A 4 16.96 -20.80 0.66
C THR A 4 16.39 -19.54 1.32
N GLY A 5 15.18 -19.61 1.88
CA GLY A 5 14.57 -18.52 2.64
C GLY A 5 13.05 -18.35 2.43
N ARG A 6 12.47 -17.36 3.11
CA ARG A 6 11.10 -16.90 2.83
C ARG A 6 11.12 -15.91 1.68
N SER A 7 10.18 -16.02 0.75
CA SER A 7 9.98 -15.05 -0.34
C SER A 7 8.93 -14.02 0.07
N VAL A 8 9.01 -12.82 -0.51
CA VAL A 8 7.95 -11.81 -0.36
C VAL A 8 7.32 -11.56 -1.72
N VAL A 9 5.99 -11.62 -1.79
CA VAL A 9 5.21 -11.21 -2.97
C VAL A 9 4.56 -9.87 -2.68
N MET A 10 4.88 -8.86 -3.48
CA MET A 10 4.27 -7.54 -3.39
C MET A 10 3.28 -7.35 -4.54
N ILE A 11 2.04 -7.01 -4.19
CA ILE A 11 0.94 -6.82 -5.12
C ILE A 11 0.45 -5.39 -4.97
N HIS A 12 0.59 -4.60 -6.02
CA HIS A 12 0.23 -3.18 -6.01
C HIS A 12 -0.87 -2.91 -7.02
N TYR A 13 -1.92 -2.25 -6.57
CA TYR A 13 -2.96 -1.70 -7.41
C TYR A 13 -3.11 -0.20 -7.14
N ALA A 14 -2.97 0.61 -8.18
CA ALA A 14 -3.28 2.03 -8.18
C ALA A 14 -4.30 2.34 -9.27
N GLY A 15 -5.43 2.92 -8.90
CA GLY A 15 -6.52 3.16 -9.86
C GLY A 15 -7.87 3.45 -9.22
N HIS A 16 -8.94 3.06 -9.92
CA HIS A 16 -10.31 3.31 -9.50
C HIS A 16 -10.88 2.12 -8.72
N GLY A 17 -11.27 2.38 -7.47
CA GLY A 17 -12.05 1.45 -6.67
C GLY A 17 -13.47 1.97 -6.50
N ILE A 18 -14.45 1.08 -6.59
CA ILE A 18 -15.87 1.37 -6.31
C ILE A 18 -16.44 0.29 -5.39
N PRO A 19 -17.44 0.60 -4.54
CA PRO A 19 -18.20 -0.43 -3.84
C PRO A 19 -19.11 -1.17 -4.83
N ASN A 20 -19.25 -2.49 -4.68
CA ASN A 20 -20.31 -3.25 -5.35
C ASN A 20 -21.61 -3.23 -4.52
N ASN A 21 -22.66 -3.89 -5.02
CA ASN A 21 -23.96 -4.00 -4.35
C ASN A 21 -23.89 -4.71 -2.98
N LEU A 22 -22.81 -5.45 -2.71
CA LEU A 22 -22.54 -6.15 -1.45
C LEU A 22 -21.60 -5.36 -0.53
N ASN A 23 -21.29 -4.10 -0.87
CA ASN A 23 -20.36 -3.24 -0.12
C ASN A 23 -18.94 -3.83 -0.03
N GLU A 24 -18.49 -4.49 -1.10
CA GLU A 24 -17.13 -4.96 -1.29
C GLU A 24 -16.37 -4.10 -2.32
N LEU A 25 -15.05 -4.07 -2.19
CA LEU A 25 -14.20 -3.34 -3.14
C LEU A 25 -14.17 -4.04 -4.51
N THR A 26 -14.56 -3.30 -5.54
CA THR A 26 -14.34 -3.65 -6.95
C THR A 26 -13.27 -2.73 -7.53
N LEU A 27 -12.22 -3.33 -8.10
CA LEU A 27 -11.17 -2.63 -8.81
C LEU A 27 -11.59 -2.47 -10.28
N VAL A 28 -11.42 -1.28 -10.84
CA VAL A 28 -11.92 -0.91 -12.16
C VAL A 28 -10.78 -0.40 -13.04
N SER A 29 -10.67 -0.94 -14.25
CA SER A 29 -9.72 -0.43 -15.26
C SER A 29 -10.30 0.78 -16.00
N GLN A 30 -9.44 1.52 -16.68
CA GLN A 30 -9.86 2.60 -17.58
C GLN A 30 -10.80 2.11 -18.70
N THR A 31 -10.65 0.85 -19.12
CA THR A 31 -11.51 0.22 -20.15
C THR A 31 -12.80 -0.37 -19.57
N GLY A 32 -13.12 -0.11 -18.30
CA GLY A 32 -14.33 -0.60 -17.64
C GLY A 32 -14.30 -2.07 -17.19
N LYS A 33 -13.15 -2.77 -17.30
CA LYS A 33 -13.01 -4.13 -16.75
C LYS A 33 -13.03 -4.06 -15.23
N LYS A 34 -13.70 -5.03 -14.61
CA LYS A 34 -13.91 -5.07 -13.15
C LYS A 34 -13.37 -6.36 -12.58
N ILE A 35 -12.69 -6.28 -11.44
CA ILE A 35 -12.31 -7.45 -10.64
C ILE A 35 -12.71 -7.21 -9.19
N SER A 36 -13.32 -8.23 -8.58
CA SER A 36 -13.60 -8.17 -7.15
C SER A 36 -12.29 -8.33 -6.39
N ALA A 37 -11.96 -7.37 -5.52
CA ALA A 37 -10.81 -7.49 -4.65
C ALA A 37 -10.97 -8.68 -3.69
N SER A 38 -12.22 -9.03 -3.32
CA SER A 38 -12.48 -10.15 -2.43
C SER A 38 -12.08 -11.49 -3.01
N ARG A 39 -12.29 -11.68 -4.32
CA ARG A 39 -11.87 -12.88 -5.05
C ARG A 39 -10.35 -13.03 -5.03
N PHE A 40 -9.64 -12.00 -5.44
CA PHE A 40 -8.18 -12.00 -5.47
C PHE A 40 -7.57 -12.20 -4.08
N LEU A 41 -8.11 -11.53 -3.05
CA LEU A 41 -7.62 -11.70 -1.68
C LEU A 41 -7.88 -13.11 -1.16
N SER A 42 -9.01 -13.73 -1.50
CA SER A 42 -9.30 -15.13 -1.17
C SER A 42 -8.28 -16.09 -1.79
N ASP A 43 -7.83 -15.82 -3.01
CA ASP A 43 -6.84 -16.67 -3.69
C ASP A 43 -5.49 -16.71 -2.95
N ILE A 44 -5.14 -15.65 -2.22
CA ILE A 44 -3.86 -15.54 -1.50
C ILE A 44 -3.96 -15.84 0.00
N THR A 45 -5.17 -15.76 0.58
CA THR A 45 -5.42 -16.00 2.02
C THR A 45 -5.93 -17.42 2.31
N THR A 46 -6.37 -18.17 1.29
CA THR A 46 -6.89 -19.53 1.43
C THR A 46 -5.99 -20.57 0.76
N GLU A 47 -6.10 -21.84 1.15
CA GLU A 47 -5.35 -22.96 0.55
C GLU A 47 -5.79 -23.30 -0.88
N THR A 48 -6.83 -22.64 -1.40
CA THR A 48 -7.45 -22.98 -2.70
C THR A 48 -6.45 -22.91 -3.86
N ASN A 49 -5.61 -21.87 -3.88
CA ASN A 49 -4.66 -21.61 -4.97
C ASN A 49 -3.20 -21.59 -4.51
N MET A 50 -2.94 -21.56 -3.19
CA MET A 50 -1.59 -21.48 -2.66
C MET A 50 -1.49 -22.19 -1.29
N PRO A 51 -0.59 -23.17 -1.12
CA PRO A 51 -0.42 -23.86 0.15
C PRO A 51 -0.08 -22.89 1.28
N LEU A 52 -0.84 -22.90 2.36
CA LEU A 52 -0.67 -21.96 3.46
C LEU A 52 0.71 -22.06 4.14
N ASN A 53 1.31 -23.26 4.13
CA ASN A 53 2.66 -23.55 4.62
C ASN A 53 3.79 -23.13 3.67
N ALA A 54 3.50 -22.55 2.50
CA ALA A 54 4.52 -22.03 1.62
C ALA A 54 5.35 -20.96 2.34
N SER A 55 6.67 -20.97 2.13
CA SER A 55 7.61 -19.98 2.66
C SER A 55 7.48 -18.63 1.94
N VAL A 56 6.30 -18.02 1.99
CA VAL A 56 5.96 -16.77 1.31
C VAL A 56 5.14 -15.87 2.20
N ASP A 57 5.54 -14.60 2.29
CA ASP A 57 4.77 -13.52 2.89
C ASP A 57 4.26 -12.58 1.80
N ILE A 58 3.12 -11.93 2.00
CA ILE A 58 2.43 -11.16 0.96
C ILE A 58 2.10 -9.75 1.45
N ILE A 59 2.49 -8.75 0.65
CA ILE A 59 2.12 -7.35 0.85
C ILE A 59 1.14 -6.96 -0.26
N VAL A 60 -0.04 -6.47 0.10
CA VAL A 60 -1.04 -5.95 -0.82
C VAL A 60 -1.19 -4.44 -0.60
N ILE A 61 -0.86 -3.64 -1.62
CA ILE A 61 -0.97 -2.18 -1.60
C ILE A 61 -2.14 -1.75 -2.50
N LEU A 62 -3.17 -1.14 -1.91
CA LEU A 62 -4.36 -0.64 -2.58
C LEU A 62 -4.42 0.89 -2.53
N ASP A 63 -3.94 1.53 -3.59
CA ASP A 63 -4.01 2.98 -3.82
C ASP A 63 -5.23 3.34 -4.68
N CYS A 64 -6.42 3.16 -4.10
CA CYS A 64 -7.68 3.43 -4.77
C CYS A 64 -8.79 3.84 -3.79
N CYS A 65 -9.84 4.48 -4.31
CA CYS A 65 -11.05 4.79 -3.56
C CYS A 65 -11.66 3.51 -2.96
N TYR A 66 -12.32 3.63 -1.81
CA TYR A 66 -12.95 2.51 -1.10
C TYR A 66 -12.02 1.34 -0.73
N SER A 67 -10.70 1.52 -0.83
CA SER A 67 -9.71 0.47 -0.53
C SER A 67 -9.87 -0.13 0.87
N PHE A 68 -10.38 0.65 1.84
CA PHE A 68 -10.70 0.19 3.20
C PHE A 68 -11.71 -0.98 3.26
N LEU A 69 -12.52 -1.20 2.22
CA LEU A 69 -13.46 -2.33 2.17
C LEU A 69 -12.75 -3.68 2.09
N SER A 70 -11.52 -3.71 1.56
CA SER A 70 -10.67 -4.92 1.55
C SER A 70 -10.33 -5.43 2.97
N LEU A 71 -10.40 -4.55 3.97
CA LEU A 71 -10.04 -4.88 5.36
C LEU A 71 -11.08 -5.79 6.05
N ARG A 72 -12.25 -6.06 5.44
CA ARG A 72 -13.35 -6.82 6.06
C ARG A 72 -13.27 -8.35 5.92
N GLN A 73 -12.37 -8.87 5.09
CA GLN A 73 -12.23 -10.33 4.92
C GLN A 73 -11.67 -11.06 6.15
N PRO A 74 -12.13 -12.31 6.40
CA PRO A 74 -11.81 -13.11 7.59
C PRO A 74 -10.36 -13.65 7.64
N ASN A 75 -9.98 -14.08 8.84
CA ASN A 75 -8.65 -14.57 9.24
C ASN A 75 -8.36 -15.99 8.71
N SER A 76 -7.08 -16.29 8.59
CA SER A 76 -6.43 -17.55 8.19
C SER A 76 -5.13 -17.67 9.01
N GLU A 77 -4.67 -18.89 9.29
CA GLU A 77 -3.90 -19.12 10.53
C GLU A 77 -2.38 -19.25 10.38
N SER A 78 -1.77 -19.07 9.20
CA SER A 78 -0.35 -19.49 9.07
C SER A 78 0.62 -18.69 8.18
N ARG A 79 0.17 -17.78 7.32
CA ARG A 79 1.07 -16.92 6.49
C ARG A 79 0.92 -15.45 6.80
N ILE A 80 1.96 -14.64 6.60
CA ILE A 80 1.82 -13.20 6.79
C ILE A 80 1.22 -12.55 5.54
N VAL A 81 0.06 -11.90 5.70
CA VAL A 81 -0.56 -11.08 4.64
C VAL A 81 -0.88 -9.70 5.20
N GLU A 82 -0.21 -8.69 4.66
CA GLU A 82 -0.41 -7.30 5.06
C GLU A 82 -1.14 -6.53 3.97
N ILE A 83 -2.25 -5.91 4.34
CA ILE A 83 -3.07 -5.09 3.44
C ILE A 83 -2.92 -3.62 3.83
N LEU A 84 -2.43 -2.84 2.87
CA LEU A 84 -2.12 -1.43 2.98
C LEU A 84 -3.13 -0.65 2.12
N THR A 85 -3.92 0.23 2.71
CA THR A 85 -4.99 0.95 2.01
C THR A 85 -4.81 2.47 2.07
N ALA A 86 -5.09 3.15 0.96
CA ALA A 86 -4.95 4.61 0.85
C ALA A 86 -5.83 5.42 1.82
N GLY A 87 -6.92 4.84 2.31
CA GLY A 87 -7.83 5.47 3.26
C GLY A 87 -8.38 4.51 4.30
N GLY A 88 -8.91 5.08 5.39
CA GLY A 88 -9.62 4.40 6.47
C GLY A 88 -11.13 4.61 6.45
N LYS A 89 -11.86 4.02 7.41
CA LYS A 89 -13.33 4.14 7.48
C LYS A 89 -13.79 5.53 7.97
N PRO A 90 -14.86 6.12 7.38
CA PRO A 90 -15.41 5.91 6.05
C PRO A 90 -14.99 7.09 5.16
N ASP A 91 -13.72 7.17 4.79
CA ASP A 91 -13.28 8.11 3.75
C ASP A 91 -13.27 7.37 2.40
N PRO A 92 -14.32 7.52 1.58
CA PRO A 92 -14.46 6.77 0.33
C PRO A 92 -13.44 7.19 -0.73
N ILE A 93 -12.84 8.37 -0.60
CA ILE A 93 -12.05 8.98 -1.67
C ILE A 93 -10.56 8.75 -1.40
N ALA A 94 -9.82 8.15 -2.33
CA ALA A 94 -8.35 8.11 -2.25
C ALA A 94 -7.76 9.52 -2.47
N PHE A 95 -6.44 9.67 -2.35
CA PHE A 95 -5.81 10.93 -2.71
C PHE A 95 -6.05 11.22 -4.20
N SER A 96 -6.77 12.30 -4.51
CA SER A 96 -6.99 12.73 -5.88
C SER A 96 -5.66 13.08 -6.56
N PRO A 97 -5.43 12.66 -7.82
CA PRO A 97 -4.26 13.07 -8.59
C PRO A 97 -4.10 14.60 -8.60
N GLY A 98 -2.88 15.10 -8.41
CA GLY A 98 -2.53 16.52 -8.54
C GLY A 98 -2.83 17.41 -7.34
N ALA A 99 -3.68 16.99 -6.39
CA ALA A 99 -3.98 17.78 -5.19
C ALA A 99 -3.08 17.44 -3.99
N ARG A 100 -2.68 16.16 -3.86
CA ARG A 100 -1.89 15.63 -2.74
C ARG A 100 -1.05 14.43 -3.19
N LEU A 101 0.00 14.11 -2.43
CA LEU A 101 0.76 12.87 -2.64
C LEU A 101 -0.17 11.65 -2.51
N SER A 102 -0.12 10.75 -3.50
CA SER A 102 -0.84 9.48 -3.46
C SER A 102 -0.33 8.59 -2.33
N PHE A 103 -1.09 7.54 -1.99
CA PHE A 103 -0.65 6.62 -0.96
C PHE A 103 0.66 5.92 -1.36
N THR A 104 0.75 5.50 -2.62
CA THR A 104 1.98 4.94 -3.20
C THR A 104 3.15 5.91 -3.09
N ALA A 105 2.94 7.19 -3.39
CA ALA A 105 3.99 8.20 -3.30
C ALA A 105 4.47 8.41 -1.85
N LYS A 106 3.56 8.35 -0.87
CA LYS A 106 3.94 8.43 0.56
C LYS A 106 4.78 7.25 1.01
N LEU A 107 4.43 6.03 0.61
CA LEU A 107 5.24 4.83 0.86
C LEU A 107 6.65 5.00 0.27
N LEU A 108 6.73 5.40 -1.00
CA LEU A 108 8.01 5.59 -1.69
C LEU A 108 8.88 6.67 -1.03
N VAL A 109 8.31 7.82 -0.67
CA VAL A 109 9.04 8.91 0.01
C VAL A 109 9.59 8.40 1.33
N ASN A 110 8.76 7.73 2.13
CA ASN A 110 9.19 7.21 3.42
C ASN A 110 10.34 6.18 3.29
N ILE A 111 10.21 5.20 2.39
CA ILE A 111 11.26 4.20 2.11
C ILE A 111 12.56 4.87 1.67
N ARG A 112 12.50 5.85 0.77
CA ARG A 112 13.68 6.59 0.30
C ARG A 112 14.33 7.38 1.42
N THR A 113 13.54 8.08 2.24
CA THR A 113 14.06 8.84 3.37
C THR A 113 14.78 7.93 4.37
N ARG A 114 14.23 6.75 4.67
CA ARG A 114 14.88 5.74 5.51
C ARG A 114 16.19 5.24 4.91
N ALA A 115 16.18 4.88 3.63
CA ALA A 115 17.38 4.43 2.92
C ALA A 115 18.48 5.52 2.85
N GLN A 116 18.11 6.79 2.77
CA GLN A 116 19.04 7.94 2.81
C GLN A 116 19.62 8.19 4.21
N LYS A 117 18.85 7.90 5.26
CA LYS A 117 19.33 7.98 6.66
C LYS A 117 20.27 6.83 7.04
N GLY A 118 20.36 5.80 6.19
CA GLY A 118 21.19 4.62 6.44
C GLY A 118 20.46 3.50 7.17
N ASP A 119 19.13 3.55 7.24
CA ASP A 119 18.34 2.44 7.79
C ASP A 119 18.58 1.18 6.96
N LYS A 120 18.76 0.04 7.64
CA LYS A 120 19.07 -1.25 6.99
C LYS A 120 17.83 -2.03 6.58
N PHE A 121 16.69 -1.70 7.18
CA PHE A 121 15.43 -2.38 6.97
C PHE A 121 14.26 -1.44 7.22
N VAL A 122 13.08 -1.80 6.72
CA VAL A 122 11.81 -1.16 7.03
C VAL A 122 10.80 -2.21 7.44
N GLU A 123 10.24 -2.08 8.64
CA GLU A 123 9.08 -2.83 9.08
C GLU A 123 7.81 -2.14 8.57
N ILE A 124 6.92 -2.89 7.92
CA ILE A 124 5.72 -2.33 7.29
C ILE A 124 4.77 -1.69 8.30
N ALA A 125 4.57 -2.30 9.48
CA ALA A 125 3.76 -1.72 10.55
C ALA A 125 4.29 -0.36 11.00
N GLU A 126 5.60 -0.28 11.28
CA GLU A 126 6.28 0.96 11.70
C GLU A 126 6.23 2.04 10.60
N MET A 127 6.41 1.65 9.34
CA MET A 127 6.24 2.54 8.19
C MET A 127 4.82 3.11 8.13
N MET A 128 3.81 2.26 8.28
CA MET A 128 2.43 2.71 8.22
C MET A 128 2.07 3.64 9.35
N ASP A 129 2.55 3.39 10.56
CA ASP A 129 2.33 4.30 11.69
C ASP A 129 3.02 5.65 11.47
N THR A 130 4.25 5.66 10.94
CA THR A 130 4.93 6.90 10.54
C THR A 130 4.12 7.68 9.50
N ILE A 131 3.63 7.01 8.46
CA ILE A 131 2.86 7.66 7.38
C ILE A 131 1.50 8.15 7.90
N LYS A 132 0.85 7.40 8.81
CA LYS A 132 -0.42 7.82 9.45
C LYS A 132 -0.22 9.08 10.27
N GLN A 133 0.83 9.14 11.09
CA GLN A 133 1.15 10.31 11.91
C GLN A 133 1.47 11.54 11.04
N ALA A 134 2.21 11.35 9.95
CA ALA A 134 2.57 12.41 9.02
C ALA A 134 1.43 12.82 8.06
N SER A 135 0.27 12.16 8.10
CA SER A 135 -0.84 12.44 7.18
C SER A 135 -1.92 13.29 7.86
N PRO A 136 -1.99 14.61 7.56
CA PRO A 136 -2.81 15.56 8.33
C PRO A 136 -4.31 15.43 8.07
N VAL A 137 -4.73 14.97 6.88
CA VAL A 137 -6.15 15.01 6.47
C VAL A 137 -6.75 13.62 6.21
N LYS A 138 -5.97 12.69 5.66
CA LYS A 138 -6.42 11.31 5.40
C LYS A 138 -5.40 10.33 5.95
N LYS A 139 -5.83 9.48 6.87
CA LYS A 139 -4.97 8.47 7.49
C LYS A 139 -5.06 7.19 6.65
N PRO A 140 -3.97 6.74 6.02
CA PRO A 140 -3.98 5.42 5.38
C PRO A 140 -4.21 4.35 6.44
N CYS A 141 -4.84 3.25 6.04
CA CYS A 141 -5.08 2.14 6.94
C CYS A 141 -4.12 0.99 6.66
N TYR A 142 -3.81 0.28 7.74
CA TYR A 142 -3.00 -0.92 7.76
C TYR A 142 -3.83 -1.98 8.45
N ALA A 143 -3.99 -3.12 7.79
CA ALA A 143 -4.39 -4.34 8.48
C ALA A 143 -3.37 -5.41 8.15
N ALA A 144 -2.61 -5.84 9.16
CA ALA A 144 -2.04 -7.18 9.14
C ALA A 144 -3.21 -8.15 9.29
N LYS A 145 -3.46 -8.94 8.24
CA LYS A 145 -4.58 -9.86 8.25
C LYS A 145 -4.23 -11.22 8.79
N LEU A 146 -2.96 -11.63 8.75
CA LEU A 146 -2.57 -13.02 8.96
C LEU A 146 -1.12 -13.05 9.49
N GLY A 147 -0.81 -13.95 10.43
CA GLY A 147 0.55 -14.21 10.99
C GLY A 147 0.96 -13.38 12.22
N MET A 148 1.87 -13.93 13.05
CA MET A 148 2.46 -13.23 14.21
C MET A 148 3.67 -12.40 13.76
N GLY A 149 3.45 -11.17 13.31
CA GLY A 149 4.51 -10.21 13.00
C GLY A 149 4.24 -9.34 11.78
N SER A 150 5.00 -8.26 11.63
CA SER A 150 5.00 -7.41 10.44
C SER A 150 6.06 -7.89 9.45
N ILE A 151 5.81 -7.69 8.15
CA ILE A 151 6.84 -7.94 7.14
C ILE A 151 7.95 -6.89 7.29
N THR A 152 9.20 -7.34 7.18
CA THR A 152 10.39 -6.48 7.22
C THR A 152 11.15 -6.60 5.91
N LEU A 153 11.33 -5.48 5.22
CA LEU A 153 12.05 -5.44 3.94
C LEU A 153 13.46 -4.89 4.14
N PRO A 154 14.50 -5.53 3.58
CA PRO A 154 15.85 -4.97 3.60
C PRO A 154 15.89 -3.69 2.74
N LEU A 155 16.61 -2.69 3.23
CA LEU A 155 16.91 -1.48 2.48
C LEU A 155 18.39 -1.50 2.09
N SER A 156 18.66 -1.23 0.81
CA SER A 156 20.02 -0.94 0.37
C SER A 156 20.32 0.53 0.68
N PRO A 157 21.46 0.84 1.35
CA PRO A 157 21.88 2.22 1.54
C PRO A 157 21.98 2.93 0.18
N ILE A 158 21.35 4.09 0.07
CA ILE A 158 21.56 4.94 -1.10
C ILE A 158 22.80 5.78 -0.79
N SER A 159 23.93 5.47 -1.43
CA SER A 159 25.16 6.26 -1.28
C SER A 159 24.87 7.74 -1.57
N PRO A 160 25.39 8.69 -0.77
CA PRO A 160 25.19 10.12 -1.01
C PRO A 160 25.79 10.63 -2.33
N ALA A 161 26.48 9.76 -3.09
CA ALA A 161 27.06 10.07 -4.40
C ALA A 161 26.09 9.93 -5.59
N TYR A 162 24.77 9.80 -5.37
CA TYR A 162 23.82 9.91 -6.48
C TYR A 162 23.69 11.39 -6.89
N VAL A 163 24.53 11.80 -7.84
CA VAL A 163 24.30 12.98 -8.67
C VAL A 163 22.88 12.85 -9.24
N PRO A 164 21.99 13.84 -9.07
CA PRO A 164 20.67 13.77 -9.64
C PRO A 164 20.83 13.70 -11.17
N VAL A 165 20.69 12.50 -11.74
CA VAL A 165 20.34 12.38 -13.14
C VAL A 165 19.04 13.16 -13.26
N THR A 166 19.08 14.27 -13.97
CA THR A 166 17.95 15.05 -14.45
C THR A 166 17.13 14.19 -15.42
N ARG A 167 16.54 13.11 -14.90
CA ARG A 167 15.36 12.50 -15.51
C ARG A 167 14.19 13.28 -14.95
N SER A 168 13.61 14.11 -15.82
CA SER A 168 12.33 14.76 -15.58
C SER A 168 11.36 13.76 -14.94
N PRO A 169 10.78 14.05 -13.77
CA PRO A 169 9.69 13.25 -13.24
C PRO A 169 8.54 13.28 -14.25
N GLY A 170 8.04 12.11 -14.68
CA GLY A 170 6.82 12.02 -15.49
C GLY A 170 5.56 12.54 -14.78
N LEU A 171 5.67 12.90 -13.49
CA LEU A 171 4.68 13.68 -12.75
C LEU A 171 5.39 14.79 -11.97
N LEU A 172 5.21 16.04 -12.42
CA LEU A 172 5.55 17.23 -11.67
C LEU A 172 4.58 17.35 -10.48
N ALA A 173 5.11 17.47 -9.27
CA ALA A 173 4.32 17.82 -8.10
C ALA A 173 4.04 19.33 -8.13
N THR A 174 2.82 19.71 -8.50
CA THR A 174 2.33 21.08 -8.39
C THR A 174 1.79 21.31 -6.98
N PHE A 175 2.23 22.36 -6.30
CA PHE A 175 1.61 22.83 -5.07
C PHE A 175 0.86 24.13 -5.33
N SER A 176 -0.31 24.28 -4.72
CA SER A 176 -1.04 25.55 -4.63
C SER A 176 -1.39 25.83 -3.17
N LEU A 177 -1.19 27.08 -2.77
CA LEU A 177 -1.54 27.61 -1.46
C LEU A 177 -2.86 28.38 -1.61
N HIS A 178 -3.84 28.07 -0.78
CA HIS A 178 -5.06 28.86 -0.66
C HIS A 178 -5.24 29.25 0.80
N VAL A 179 -5.31 30.56 1.05
CA VAL A 179 -5.58 31.15 2.37
C VAL A 179 -7.00 31.68 2.31
N SER A 180 -7.88 31.15 3.15
CA SER A 180 -9.24 31.68 3.31
C SER A 180 -9.28 32.54 4.57
N GLU A 181 -9.53 33.84 4.40
CA GLU A 181 -9.89 34.73 5.51
C GLU A 181 -11.37 34.55 5.83
N THR A 182 -11.68 34.28 7.10
CA THR A 182 -13.05 34.30 7.64
C THR A 182 -13.30 35.66 8.30
N PHE A 183 -14.37 36.34 7.86
CA PHE A 183 -15.04 37.39 8.63
C PHE A 183 -16.26 36.81 9.34
#